data_AF-A0A7C3Z966-F1
#
_entry.id   AF-A0A7C3Z966-F1
#
_cell.length_a   1.000
_cell.length_b   1.000
_cell.length_c   1.000
_cell.angle_alpha   90.00
_cell.angle_beta   90.00
_cell.angle_gamma   90.00
#
_symmetry.space_group_name_H-M   'P 1'
#
loop_
_entity.id
_entity.type
_entity.pdbx_description
1 polymer ?
#
loop_
_entity_poly.entity_id
_entity_poly.type
_entity_poly.pdbx_seq_one_letter_code
_entity_poly.pdbx_strand_id
1 'polypeptide(L)'
;MRDKYVIAKYDSQGEHFELIVDPDKAFDYKMGKKINLSEILISDEIYRDAKKGLKASEESLMKVFKTLDISKIASTILLKGQVSLTAEQRQKLIDAKRKQIIAFISRNCIDPRTNLPHPPTRIELAINEVRISIDPFKDVEEQAIEVIKALRTILPLKVAQVIAKVKIPQKYASKAQPIISKL
;
A
#
# COMPACT_ATOMS: atom_id res chain seq x y z
N MET A 1 8.21 5.77 28.10
CA MET A 1 7.60 5.21 26.87
C MET A 1 8.64 4.27 26.27
N ARG A 2 8.31 3.01 25.98
CA ARG A 2 9.28 2.09 25.35
C ARG A 2 9.27 2.39 23.86
N ASP A 3 10.32 3.03 23.37
CA ASP A 3 10.54 3.21 21.94
C ASP A 3 10.58 1.82 21.27
N LYS A 4 9.48 1.47 20.60
CA LYS A 4 9.37 0.20 19.88
C LYS A 4 10.13 0.37 18.57
N TYR A 5 11.40 0.00 18.55
CA TYR A 5 12.15 -0.15 17.31
C TYR A 5 11.62 -1.36 16.51
N VAL A 6 11.78 -1.31 15.19
CA VAL A 6 11.56 -2.47 14.31
C VAL A 6 12.81 -2.78 13.53
N ILE A 7 12.91 -4.04 13.09
CA ILE A 7 14.04 -4.52 12.29
C ILE A 7 13.60 -4.53 10.83
N ALA A 8 14.30 -3.75 10.00
CA ALA A 8 14.24 -3.85 8.56
C ALA A 8 15.26 -4.88 8.08
N LYS A 9 14.83 -5.83 7.24
CA LYS A 9 15.64 -6.96 6.78
C LYS A 9 15.84 -6.89 5.28
N TYR A 10 17.03 -7.23 4.83
CA TYR A 10 17.33 -7.36 3.41
C TYR A 10 18.25 -8.55 3.17
N ASP A 11 17.79 -9.48 2.34
CA ASP A 11 18.50 -10.70 2.00
C ASP A 11 18.92 -10.63 0.54
N SER A 12 20.22 -10.77 0.27
CA SER A 12 20.75 -10.69 -1.09
C SER A 12 22.08 -11.41 -1.21
N GLN A 13 22.27 -12.16 -2.29
CA GLN A 13 23.50 -12.92 -2.58
C GLN A 13 23.95 -13.86 -1.43
N GLY A 14 23.01 -14.41 -0.68
CA GLY A 14 23.29 -15.29 0.47
C GLY A 14 23.74 -14.57 1.74
N GLU A 15 23.71 -13.24 1.77
CA GLU A 15 23.98 -12.41 2.95
C GLU A 15 22.70 -11.80 3.51
N HIS A 16 22.68 -11.63 4.83
CA HIS A 16 21.58 -11.08 5.60
C HIS A 16 21.98 -9.75 6.22
N PHE A 17 21.17 -8.72 6.02
CA PHE A 17 21.39 -7.39 6.57
C PHE A 17 20.17 -6.91 7.33
N GLU A 18 20.39 -6.34 8.52
CA GLU A 18 19.39 -5.85 9.44
C GLU A 18 19.69 -4.41 9.87
N LEU A 19 18.65 -3.58 9.93
CA LEU A 19 18.70 -2.22 10.46
C LEU A 19 17.70 -2.04 11.59
N ILE A 20 18.10 -1.30 12.61
CA ILE A 20 17.22 -0.89 13.71
C ILE A 20 16.66 0.49 13.36
N VAL A 21 15.35 0.56 13.13
CA VAL A 21 14.69 1.77 12.65
C VAL A 21 13.46 2.12 13.46
N ASP A 22 13.13 3.41 13.43
CA ASP A 22 11.84 3.90 13.90
C ASP A 22 10.73 3.37 12.98
N PRO A 23 9.71 2.68 13.51
CA PRO A 23 8.69 2.03 12.71
C PRO A 23 7.85 3.00 11.90
N ASP A 24 7.50 4.16 12.45
CA ASP A 24 6.59 5.09 11.80
C ASP A 24 7.32 5.86 10.71
N LYS A 25 8.55 6.31 10.99
CA LYS A 25 9.38 7.00 9.99
C LYS A 25 9.84 6.07 8.89
N ALA A 26 10.20 4.82 9.20
CA ALA A 26 10.56 3.83 8.18
C ALA A 26 9.37 3.49 7.28
N PHE A 27 8.18 3.38 7.85
CA PHE A 27 6.95 3.16 7.09
C PHE A 27 6.66 4.34 6.17
N ASP A 28 6.73 5.56 6.68
CA ASP A 28 6.52 6.79 5.90
C ASP A 28 7.53 6.94 4.75
N TYR A 29 8.80 6.61 5.00
CA TYR A 29 9.84 6.60 3.97
C TYR A 29 9.51 5.59 2.85
N LYS A 30 9.02 4.40 3.22
CA LYS A 30 8.59 3.37 2.26
C LYS A 30 7.34 3.78 1.47
N MET A 31 6.47 4.61 2.04
CA MET A 31 5.33 5.23 1.35
C MET A 31 5.75 6.39 0.42
N GLY A 32 7.05 6.72 0.35
CA GLY A 32 7.58 7.76 -0.53
C GLY A 32 7.59 9.17 0.08
N LYS A 33 7.35 9.30 1.40
CA LYS A 33 7.55 10.59 2.07
C LYS A 33 9.05 10.89 2.15
N LYS A 34 9.42 12.16 1.94
CA LYS A 34 10.80 12.63 2.04
C LYS A 34 11.15 12.83 3.51
N ILE A 35 11.81 11.85 4.11
CA ILE A 35 12.32 11.89 5.49
C ILE A 35 13.84 11.64 5.44
N ASN A 36 14.59 12.34 6.28
CA ASN A 36 16.03 12.13 6.39
C ASN A 36 16.33 10.75 6.99
N LEU A 37 17.29 10.02 6.42
CA LEU A 37 17.67 8.68 6.89
C LEU A 37 18.20 8.69 8.34
N SER A 38 18.89 9.75 8.73
CA SER A 38 19.38 9.94 10.11
C SER A 38 18.26 10.04 11.15
N GLU A 39 17.05 10.44 10.74
CA GLU A 39 15.90 10.49 11.64
C GLU A 39 15.18 9.13 11.73
N ILE A 40 15.39 8.25 10.74
CA ILE A 40 14.77 6.93 10.63
C ILE A 40 15.62 5.88 11.35
N LEU A 41 16.94 5.93 11.16
CA LEU A 41 17.89 5.02 11.78
C LEU A 41 17.99 5.32 13.29
N ILE A 42 17.83 4.28 14.11
CA ILE A 42 18.08 4.39 15.56
C ILE A 42 19.57 4.17 15.87
N SER A 43 20.25 3.42 15.00
CA SER A 43 21.69 3.18 15.03
C SER A 43 22.23 3.34 13.61
N ASP A 44 23.35 4.04 13.46
CA ASP A 44 24.06 4.23 12.18
C ASP A 44 24.92 3.00 11.81
N GLU A 45 24.47 1.81 12.21
CA GLU A 45 25.19 0.55 12.00
C GLU A 45 24.32 -0.45 11.25
N ILE A 46 24.94 -1.21 10.35
CA ILE A 46 24.30 -2.30 9.62
C ILE A 46 24.68 -3.62 10.28
N TYR A 47 23.68 -4.37 10.71
CA TYR A 47 23.87 -5.64 11.41
C TYR A 47 23.66 -6.81 10.45
N ARG A 48 24.33 -7.94 10.72
CA ARG A 48 23.93 -9.26 10.22
C ARG A 48 22.81 -9.85 11.08
N ASP A 49 22.85 -9.59 12.38
CA ASP A 49 21.81 -9.95 13.35
C ASP A 49 21.74 -8.85 14.42
N ALA A 50 20.72 -8.00 14.34
CA ALA A 50 20.54 -6.86 15.22
C ALA A 50 20.20 -7.28 16.65
N LYS A 51 19.57 -8.46 16.85
CA LYS A 51 19.25 -8.98 18.19
C LYS A 51 20.48 -9.47 18.93
N LYS A 52 21.47 -9.99 18.20
CA LYS A 52 22.76 -10.45 18.75
C LYS A 52 23.85 -9.37 18.71
N GLY A 53 23.58 -8.21 18.12
CA GLY A 53 24.57 -7.13 17.96
C GLY A 53 25.70 -7.47 16.99
N LEU A 54 25.49 -8.41 16.08
CA LEU A 54 26.51 -8.83 15.11
C LEU A 54 26.51 -7.87 13.92
N LYS A 55 27.59 -7.12 13.73
CA LYS A 55 27.75 -6.18 12.60
C LYS A 55 28.00 -6.92 11.29
N ALA A 56 27.52 -6.36 10.18
CA ALA A 56 27.90 -6.83 8.85
C ALA A 56 29.37 -6.48 8.57
N SER A 57 30.11 -7.39 7.93
CA SER A 57 31.48 -7.11 7.51
C SER A 57 31.49 -6.17 6.31
N GLU A 58 32.54 -5.35 6.20
CA GLU A 58 32.74 -4.44 5.06
C GLU A 58 32.80 -5.21 3.72
N GLU A 59 33.39 -6.40 3.72
CA GLU A 59 33.44 -7.30 2.57
C GLU A 59 32.04 -7.68 2.07
N SER A 60 31.14 -8.09 2.98
CA SER A 60 29.76 -8.44 2.62
C SER A 60 28.96 -7.21 2.15
N LEU A 61 29.19 -6.04 2.77
CA LEU A 61 28.56 -4.78 2.33
C LEU A 61 29.01 -4.38 0.93
N MET A 62 30.32 -4.43 0.64
CA MET A 62 30.86 -4.13 -0.69
C MET A 62 30.42 -5.14 -1.74
N LYS A 63 30.34 -6.43 -1.39
CA LYS A 63 29.86 -7.49 -2.29
C LYS A 63 28.43 -7.23 -2.76
N VAL A 64 27.54 -6.83 -1.86
CA VAL A 64 26.10 -6.70 -2.14
C VAL A 64 25.73 -5.30 -2.62
N PHE A 65 26.17 -4.26 -1.91
CA PHE A 65 25.77 -2.88 -2.18
C PHE A 65 26.79 -2.09 -3.00
N LYS A 66 28.02 -2.61 -3.19
CA LYS A 66 29.13 -1.96 -3.91
C LYS A 66 29.50 -0.59 -3.33
N THR A 67 29.17 -0.36 -2.06
CA THR A 67 29.47 0.87 -1.34
C THR A 67 29.55 0.56 0.16
N LEU A 68 30.30 1.40 0.88
CA LEU A 68 30.35 1.42 2.35
C LEU A 68 29.55 2.59 2.94
N ASP A 69 28.90 3.39 2.10
CA ASP A 69 28.06 4.50 2.52
C ASP A 69 26.78 3.99 3.18
N ILE A 70 26.73 4.09 4.52
CA ILE A 70 25.62 3.63 5.36
C ILE A 70 24.29 4.23 4.90
N SER A 71 24.27 5.49 4.45
CA SER A 71 23.03 6.14 4.00
C SER A 71 22.48 5.48 2.73
N LYS A 72 23.35 5.18 1.77
CA LYS A 72 22.94 4.51 0.52
C LYS A 72 22.49 3.07 0.77
N ILE A 73 23.19 2.37 1.66
CA ILE A 73 22.83 1.01 2.05
C ILE A 73 21.49 1.01 2.78
N ALA A 74 21.30 1.91 3.74
CA ALA A 74 20.07 2.06 4.50
C ALA A 74 18.87 2.35 3.61
N SER A 75 19.01 3.28 2.66
CA SER A 75 17.97 3.56 1.66
C SER A 75 17.61 2.32 0.86
N THR A 76 18.61 1.54 0.43
CA THR A 76 18.39 0.31 -0.33
C THR A 76 17.64 -0.73 0.49
N ILE A 77 18.03 -0.93 1.75
CA ILE A 77 17.39 -1.88 2.68
C ILE A 77 15.96 -1.45 3.00
N LEU A 78 15.69 -0.16 3.22
CA LEU A 78 14.34 0.33 3.52
C LEU A 78 13.38 0.20 2.34
N LEU A 79 13.85 0.47 1.11
CA LEU A 79 13.03 0.44 -0.09
C LEU A 79 12.82 -0.98 -0.62
N LYS A 80 13.89 -1.77 -0.72
CA LYS A 80 13.85 -3.12 -1.31
C LYS A 80 13.70 -4.23 -0.29
N GLY A 81 13.97 -3.95 0.98
CA GLY A 81 13.85 -4.91 2.07
C GLY A 81 12.45 -5.01 2.66
N GLN A 82 12.36 -5.93 3.61
CA GLN A 82 11.17 -6.21 4.39
C GLN A 82 11.25 -5.45 5.71
N VAL A 83 10.36 -4.48 5.90
CA VAL A 83 10.19 -3.81 7.19
C VAL A 83 9.08 -4.54 7.92
N SER A 84 9.39 -5.05 9.11
CA SER A 84 8.39 -5.70 9.95
C SER A 84 7.39 -4.65 10.41
N LEU A 85 6.14 -4.75 9.95
CA LEU A 85 5.08 -3.85 10.37
C LEU A 85 4.60 -4.20 11.78
N THR A 86 4.26 -3.17 12.57
CA THR A 86 3.49 -3.39 13.79
C THR A 86 2.05 -3.80 13.46
N ALA A 87 1.36 -4.43 14.41
CA ALA A 87 -0.04 -4.82 14.22
C ALA A 87 -0.94 -3.61 13.89
N GLU A 88 -0.70 -2.46 14.53
CA GLU A 88 -1.43 -1.22 14.29
C GLU A 88 -1.19 -0.67 12.87
N GLN A 89 0.06 -0.64 12.42
CA GLN A 89 0.40 -0.19 11.07
C GLN A 89 -0.20 -1.09 10.00
N ARG A 90 -0.13 -2.41 10.22
CA ARG A 90 -0.76 -3.40 9.32
C ARG A 90 -2.27 -3.17 9.24
N GLN A 91 -2.93 -2.92 10.37
CA GLN A 91 -4.36 -2.63 10.40
C GLN A 91 -4.70 -1.35 9.63
N LYS A 92 -3.95 -0.26 9.84
CA LYS A 92 -4.13 1.01 9.11
C LYS A 92 -4.03 0.81 7.59
N LEU A 93 -3.06 0.03 7.13
CA LEU A 93 -2.91 -0.29 5.71
C LEU A 93 -4.10 -1.09 5.17
N ILE A 94 -4.54 -2.11 5.91
CA ILE A 94 -5.71 -2.93 5.54
C ILE A 94 -6.95 -2.05 5.44
N ASP A 95 -7.18 -1.17 6.39
CA ASP A 95 -8.34 -0.28 6.40
C ASP A 95 -8.31 0.73 5.26
N ALA A 96 -7.13 1.30 4.96
CA ALA A 96 -6.94 2.20 3.82
C ALA A 96 -7.20 1.47 2.50
N LYS A 97 -6.65 0.26 2.33
CA LYS A 97 -6.86 -0.58 1.14
C LYS A 97 -8.32 -0.98 0.98
N ARG A 98 -8.97 -1.36 2.08
CA ARG A 98 -10.40 -1.69 2.14
C ARG A 98 -11.26 -0.53 1.64
N LYS A 99 -10.98 0.70 2.09
CA LYS A 99 -11.69 1.90 1.60
C LYS A 99 -11.49 2.12 0.10
N GLN A 100 -10.28 1.91 -0.42
CA GLN A 100 -9.99 2.01 -1.85
C GLN A 100 -10.78 0.97 -2.65
N ILE A 101 -10.83 -0.29 -2.19
CA ILE A 101 -11.59 -1.36 -2.82
C ILE A 101 -13.09 -1.04 -2.81
N ILE A 102 -13.64 -0.59 -1.67
CA ILE A 102 -15.05 -0.19 -1.57
C ILE A 102 -15.38 0.92 -2.58
N ALA A 103 -14.53 1.95 -2.65
CA ALA A 103 -14.71 3.05 -3.59
C ALA A 103 -14.62 2.58 -5.05
N PHE A 104 -13.67 1.68 -5.35
CA PHE A 104 -13.53 1.09 -6.68
C PHE A 104 -14.77 0.29 -7.08
N ILE A 105 -15.29 -0.57 -6.20
CA ILE A 105 -16.48 -1.38 -6.47
C ILE A 105 -17.71 -0.47 -6.63
N SER A 106 -17.89 0.53 -5.76
CA SER A 106 -19.04 1.45 -5.84
C SER A 106 -19.06 2.26 -7.14
N ARG A 107 -17.89 2.62 -7.68
CA ARG A 107 -17.77 3.37 -8.95
C ARG A 107 -17.94 2.50 -10.18
N ASN A 108 -17.46 1.25 -10.16
CA ASN A 108 -17.36 0.40 -11.35
C ASN A 108 -18.43 -0.70 -11.43
N CYS A 109 -19.18 -0.95 -10.35
CA CYS A 109 -20.18 -2.01 -10.29
C CYS A 109 -21.59 -1.47 -10.09
N ILE A 110 -22.55 -2.13 -10.73
CA ILE A 110 -23.98 -1.86 -10.62
C ILE A 110 -24.74 -3.09 -10.13
N ASP A 111 -25.93 -2.85 -9.58
CA ASP A 111 -26.94 -3.88 -9.41
C ASP A 111 -27.57 -4.20 -10.77
N PRO A 112 -27.49 -5.45 -11.28
CA PRO A 112 -28.12 -5.82 -12.54
C PRO A 112 -29.66 -5.72 -12.54
N ARG A 113 -30.31 -5.62 -11.37
CA ARG A 113 -31.77 -5.51 -11.25
C ARG A 113 -32.25 -4.07 -11.41
N THR A 114 -31.51 -3.11 -10.85
CA THR A 114 -31.88 -1.69 -10.85
C THR A 114 -31.05 -0.84 -11.81
N ASN A 115 -29.93 -1.38 -12.31
CA ASN A 115 -28.91 -0.68 -13.08
C ASN A 115 -28.29 0.53 -12.35
N LEU A 116 -28.43 0.59 -11.02
CA LEU A 116 -27.85 1.64 -10.19
C LEU A 116 -26.60 1.15 -9.46
N PRO A 117 -25.63 2.04 -9.19
CA PRO A 117 -24.47 1.70 -8.37
C PRO A 117 -24.88 1.42 -6.93
N HIS A 118 -24.17 0.51 -6.27
CA HIS A 118 -24.35 0.25 -4.85
C HIS A 118 -23.65 1.33 -4.02
N PRO A 119 -24.31 1.90 -2.98
CA PRO A 119 -23.66 2.83 -2.06
C PRO A 119 -22.42 2.21 -1.39
N PRO A 120 -21.36 3.00 -1.11
CA PRO A 120 -20.15 2.51 -0.45
C PRO A 120 -20.43 1.76 0.87
N THR A 121 -21.36 2.29 1.68
CA THR A 121 -21.79 1.67 2.96
C THR A 121 -22.41 0.29 2.76
N ARG A 122 -23.17 0.08 1.66
CA ARG A 122 -23.77 -1.22 1.36
C ARG A 122 -22.70 -2.26 1.02
N ILE A 123 -21.69 -1.86 0.27
CA ILE A 123 -20.55 -2.72 -0.09
C ILE A 123 -19.70 -3.03 1.14
N GLU A 124 -19.46 -2.04 2.00
CA GLU A 124 -18.72 -2.22 3.26
C GLU A 124 -19.38 -3.28 4.17
N LEU A 125 -20.70 -3.20 4.35
CA LEU A 125 -21.47 -4.19 5.10
C LEU A 125 -21.35 -5.59 4.49
N ALA A 126 -21.46 -5.69 3.16
CA ALA A 126 -21.33 -6.95 2.45
C ALA A 126 -19.92 -7.55 2.58
N ILE A 127 -18.85 -6.74 2.51
CA ILE A 127 -17.47 -7.20 2.72
C ILE A 127 -17.28 -7.75 4.14
N ASN A 128 -17.88 -7.12 5.15
CA ASN A 128 -17.82 -7.58 6.53
C ASN A 128 -18.56 -8.92 6.73
N GLU A 129 -19.66 -9.13 6.02
CA GLU A 129 -20.46 -10.37 6.07
C GLU A 129 -19.71 -11.56 5.46
N VAL A 130 -19.04 -11.37 4.31
CA VAL A 130 -18.27 -12.44 3.64
C VAL A 130 -16.92 -12.71 4.31
N ARG A 131 -16.51 -11.87 5.29
CA ARG A 131 -15.25 -12.01 6.04
C ARG A 131 -14.00 -12.18 5.16
N ILE A 132 -13.95 -11.42 4.07
CA ILE A 132 -12.82 -11.46 3.14
C ILE A 132 -11.59 -10.83 3.79
N SER A 133 -10.45 -11.52 3.71
CA SER A 133 -9.14 -10.99 4.10
C SER A 133 -8.61 -10.05 3.02
N ILE A 134 -8.18 -8.86 3.40
CA ILE A 134 -7.62 -7.85 2.51
C ILE A 134 -6.11 -7.80 2.71
N ASP A 135 -5.39 -7.74 1.60
CA ASP A 135 -3.94 -7.72 1.55
C ASP A 135 -3.49 -6.29 1.24
N PRO A 136 -2.78 -5.62 2.15
CA PRO A 136 -2.38 -4.24 1.94
C PRO A 136 -1.38 -4.05 0.79
N PHE A 137 -0.68 -5.10 0.35
CA PHE A 137 0.40 -5.02 -0.63
C PHE A 137 0.00 -5.47 -2.04
N LYS A 138 -1.13 -6.17 -2.20
CA LYS A 138 -1.68 -6.51 -3.53
C LYS A 138 -2.21 -5.27 -4.24
N ASP A 139 -2.34 -5.31 -5.56
CA ASP A 139 -2.95 -4.22 -6.31
C ASP A 139 -4.46 -4.07 -5.98
N VAL A 140 -4.97 -2.83 -6.05
CA VAL A 140 -6.38 -2.53 -5.71
C VAL A 140 -7.33 -3.16 -6.72
N GLU A 141 -7.03 -3.11 -8.02
CA GLU A 141 -7.90 -3.61 -9.07
C GLU A 141 -7.95 -5.14 -9.06
N GLU A 142 -6.78 -5.77 -8.96
CA GLU A 142 -6.65 -7.22 -8.85
C GLU A 142 -7.46 -7.75 -7.65
N GLN A 143 -7.25 -7.14 -6.47
CA GLN A 143 -7.95 -7.55 -5.26
C GLN A 143 -9.44 -7.20 -5.30
N ALA A 144 -9.83 -6.10 -5.95
CA ALA A 144 -11.24 -5.76 -6.12
C ALA A 144 -11.97 -6.82 -6.95
N ILE A 145 -11.35 -7.41 -7.96
CA ILE A 145 -11.96 -8.51 -8.75
C ILE A 145 -12.20 -9.75 -7.87
N GLU A 146 -11.23 -10.11 -7.01
CA GLU A 146 -11.40 -11.19 -6.02
C GLU A 146 -12.58 -10.90 -5.08
N VAL A 147 -12.66 -9.68 -4.56
CA VAL A 147 -13.74 -9.23 -3.67
C VAL A 147 -15.09 -9.26 -4.37
N ILE A 148 -15.18 -8.78 -5.62
CA ILE A 148 -16.43 -8.81 -6.40
C ILE A 148 -16.96 -10.24 -6.56
N LYS A 149 -16.08 -11.22 -6.84
CA LYS A 149 -16.47 -12.63 -6.97
C LYS A 149 -17.10 -13.16 -5.69
N ALA A 150 -16.50 -12.83 -4.55
CA ALA A 150 -17.00 -13.25 -3.25
C ALA A 150 -18.32 -12.55 -2.88
N LEU A 151 -18.43 -11.23 -3.14
CA LEU A 151 -19.65 -10.46 -2.88
C LEU A 151 -20.85 -10.92 -3.72
N ARG A 152 -20.64 -11.48 -4.91
CA ARG A 152 -21.73 -12.02 -5.77
C ARG A 152 -22.56 -13.11 -5.09
N THR A 153 -22.06 -13.74 -4.03
CA THR A 153 -22.81 -14.75 -3.25
C THR A 153 -23.98 -14.15 -2.48
N ILE A 154 -23.86 -12.89 -2.05
CA ILE A 154 -24.85 -12.22 -1.20
C ILE A 154 -25.44 -10.95 -1.82
N LEU A 155 -24.76 -10.36 -2.82
CA LEU A 155 -25.14 -9.11 -3.46
C LEU A 155 -25.02 -9.24 -4.98
N PRO A 156 -26.10 -9.01 -5.75
CA PRO A 156 -26.02 -9.00 -7.21
C PRO A 156 -25.15 -7.83 -7.68
N LEU A 157 -24.00 -8.16 -8.25
CA LEU A 157 -22.94 -7.23 -8.66
C LEU A 157 -22.44 -7.55 -10.07
N LYS A 158 -22.55 -6.57 -10.97
CA LYS A 158 -22.02 -6.64 -12.33
C LYS A 158 -21.12 -5.42 -12.59
N VAL A 159 -19.93 -5.67 -13.14
CA VAL A 159 -19.07 -4.61 -13.65
C VAL A 159 -19.70 -4.07 -14.94
N ALA A 160 -19.89 -2.76 -15.02
CA ALA A 160 -20.52 -2.13 -16.18
C ALA A 160 -19.84 -0.80 -16.53
N GLN A 161 -19.79 -0.50 -17.83
CA GLN A 161 -19.39 0.81 -18.34
C GLN A 161 -20.62 1.44 -19.00
N VAL A 162 -20.81 2.73 -18.80
CA VAL A 162 -21.94 3.48 -19.36
C VAL A 162 -21.44 4.40 -20.46
N ILE A 163 -22.06 4.32 -21.63
CA ILE A 163 -21.83 5.29 -22.72
C ILE A 163 -22.95 6.35 -22.62
N ALA A 164 -22.57 7.59 -22.29
CA ALA A 164 -23.52 8.70 -22.13
C ALA A 164 -23.33 9.75 -23.23
N LYS A 165 -24.44 10.20 -23.83
CA LYS A 165 -24.44 11.33 -24.77
C LYS A 165 -24.89 12.59 -24.02
N VAL A 166 -23.99 13.57 -23.91
CA VAL A 166 -24.27 14.84 -23.23
C VAL A 166 -24.51 15.93 -24.26
N LYS A 167 -25.62 16.67 -24.14
CA LYS A 167 -25.92 17.84 -24.97
C LYS A 167 -25.71 19.11 -24.13
N ILE A 168 -24.81 19.98 -24.57
CA ILE A 168 -24.44 21.20 -23.85
C ILE A 168 -24.77 22.42 -24.71
N PRO A 169 -25.49 23.43 -24.20
CA PRO A 169 -25.69 24.68 -24.91
C PRO A 169 -24.34 25.39 -25.18
N GLN A 170 -24.19 26.00 -26.36
CA GLN A 170 -22.93 26.64 -26.78
C GLN A 170 -22.36 27.63 -25.75
N LYS A 171 -23.24 28.39 -25.08
CA LYS A 171 -22.86 29.36 -24.04
C LYS A 171 -22.03 28.77 -22.89
N TYR A 172 -22.17 27.48 -22.61
CA TYR A 172 -21.49 26.79 -21.50
C TYR A 172 -20.47 25.74 -21.98
N ALA A 173 -20.30 25.55 -23.29
CA ALA A 173 -19.44 24.53 -23.87
C ALA A 173 -17.97 24.67 -23.39
N SER A 174 -17.42 25.88 -23.45
CA SER A 174 -16.03 26.16 -23.02
C SER A 174 -15.78 25.90 -21.53
N LYS A 175 -16.83 26.01 -20.69
CA LYS A 175 -16.73 25.74 -19.24
C LYS A 175 -16.95 24.27 -18.90
N ALA A 176 -17.78 23.57 -19.67
CA ALA A 176 -18.15 22.19 -19.39
C ALA A 176 -17.13 21.16 -19.92
N GLN A 177 -16.41 21.49 -20.99
CA GLN A 177 -15.42 20.59 -21.60
C GLN A 177 -14.33 20.07 -20.64
N PRO A 178 -13.68 20.90 -19.80
CA PRO A 178 -12.66 20.41 -18.85
C PRO A 178 -13.26 19.61 -17.68
N ILE A 179 -14.56 19.70 -17.43
CA ILE A 179 -15.25 18.91 -16.40
C ILE A 179 -15.52 17.51 -16.95
N ILE A 180 -15.98 17.41 -18.20
CA ILE A 180 -16.29 16.14 -18.86
C ILE A 180 -15.02 15.33 -19.13
N SER A 181 -13.91 15.98 -19.48
CA SER A 181 -12.64 15.27 -19.71
C SER A 181 -12.02 14.64 -18.45
N LYS A 182 -12.57 14.94 -17.26
CA LYS A 182 -12.09 14.42 -15.97
C LYS A 182 -13.01 13.34 -15.37
N LEU A 183 -14.13 13.04 -16.02
CA LEU A 183 -15.06 11.96 -15.67
C LEU A 183 -14.54 10.61 -16.18
#